data_AF-A0A8X6UAV9-F1
#
_entry.id   AF-A0A8X6UAV9-F1
#
_cell.length_a   1.000
_cell.length_b   1.000
_cell.length_c   1.000
_cell.angle_alpha   90.00
_cell.angle_beta   90.00
_cell.angle_gamma   90.00
#
_symmetry.space_group_name_H-M   'P 1'
#
loop_
_entity.id
_entity.type
_entity.pdbx_description
1 polymer ?
#
loop_
_entity_poly.entity_id
_entity_poly.type
_entity_poly.pdbx_seq_one_letter_code
_entity_poly.pdbx_strand_id
1 'polypeptide(L)'
;MREAVRRTEAWCVVWALTFLCLSANAEEDVTKRAYMDSSIESYFSERTCWWNEVCKREFQVRFRCRCPRWSFCRSPGRYYDAHCSITRTGYIWLQNEPDLDD
;
A
#
# COMPACT_ATOMS: atom_id res chain seq x y z
N MET A 1 57.66 -20.83 -1.83
CA MET A 1 57.07 -19.84 -0.89
C MET A 1 56.22 -18.74 -1.54
N ARG A 2 56.46 -18.32 -2.80
CA ARG A 2 55.67 -17.24 -3.45
C ARG A 2 54.25 -17.65 -3.92
N GLU A 3 54.00 -18.95 -4.08
CA GLU A 3 52.72 -19.47 -4.59
C GLU A 3 51.64 -19.60 -3.51
N ALA A 4 52.03 -19.84 -2.24
CA ALA A 4 51.11 -19.90 -1.11
C ALA A 4 50.53 -18.52 -0.78
N VAL A 5 51.34 -17.46 -0.91
CA VAL A 5 50.94 -16.06 -0.71
C VAL A 5 49.89 -15.62 -1.75
N ARG A 6 50.07 -15.98 -3.03
CA ARG A 6 49.08 -15.71 -4.10
C ARG A 6 47.76 -16.46 -3.89
N ARG A 7 47.80 -17.66 -3.30
CA ARG A 7 46.60 -18.41 -2.95
C ARG A 7 45.82 -17.71 -1.84
N THR A 8 46.47 -17.28 -0.76
CA THR A 8 45.80 -16.54 0.32
C THR A 8 45.15 -15.24 -0.17
N GLU A 9 45.79 -14.49 -1.07
CA GLU A 9 45.23 -13.26 -1.64
C GLU A 9 44.00 -13.52 -2.50
N ALA A 10 44.02 -14.57 -3.33
CA ALA A 10 42.87 -14.93 -4.17
C ALA A 10 41.63 -15.29 -3.34
N TRP A 11 41.82 -15.95 -2.20
CA TRP A 11 40.72 -16.32 -1.32
C TRP A 11 40.16 -15.09 -0.60
N CYS A 12 41.00 -14.16 -0.16
CA CYS A 12 40.53 -12.88 0.40
C CYS A 12 39.68 -12.09 -0.59
N VAL A 13 40.06 -12.05 -1.87
CA VAL A 13 39.29 -11.36 -2.92
C VAL A 13 37.95 -12.05 -3.16
N VAL A 14 37.91 -13.38 -3.24
CA VAL A 14 36.65 -14.13 -3.39
C VAL A 14 35.71 -13.88 -2.21
N TRP A 15 36.24 -13.93 -0.98
CA TRP A 15 35.43 -13.70 0.22
C TRP A 15 34.91 -12.26 0.31
N ALA A 16 35.76 -11.27 -0.03
CA ALA A 16 35.36 -9.87 -0.07
C ALA A 16 34.27 -9.61 -1.13
N LEU A 17 34.39 -10.21 -2.33
CA LEU A 17 33.38 -10.10 -3.38
C LEU A 17 32.06 -10.79 -3.00
N THR A 18 32.11 -11.98 -2.37
CA THR A 18 30.89 -12.64 -1.89
C THR A 18 30.18 -11.85 -0.79
N PHE A 19 30.94 -11.24 0.14
CA PHE A 19 30.37 -10.43 1.22
C PHE A 19 29.75 -9.14 0.68
N LEU A 20 30.42 -8.50 -0.28
CA LEU A 20 29.90 -7.33 -0.99
C LEU A 20 28.59 -7.65 -1.73
N CYS A 21 28.55 -8.78 -2.46
CA CYS A 21 27.34 -9.25 -3.12
C CYS A 21 26.20 -9.60 -2.14
N LEU A 22 26.51 -10.20 -0.97
CA LEU A 22 25.51 -10.50 0.05
C LEU A 22 24.85 -9.23 0.60
N SER A 23 25.64 -8.16 0.79
CA SER A 23 25.15 -6.86 1.28
C SER A 23 24.35 -6.05 0.26
N ALA A 24 24.38 -6.43 -1.03
CA ALA A 24 23.71 -5.69 -2.10
C ALA A 24 22.20 -6.01 -2.24
N ASN A 25 21.63 -6.81 -1.34
CA ASN A 25 20.18 -6.97 -1.25
C ASN A 25 19.58 -5.72 -0.58
N ALA A 26 19.56 -4.61 -1.31
CA ALA A 26 18.73 -3.48 -0.97
C ALA A 26 17.27 -3.94 -1.20
N GLU A 27 16.54 -4.15 -0.12
CA GLU A 27 15.09 -4.32 -0.16
C GLU A 27 14.50 -3.07 -0.83
N GLU A 28 14.06 -3.23 -2.07
CA GLU A 28 13.29 -2.23 -2.78
C GLU A 28 11.93 -2.19 -2.09
N ASP A 29 11.75 -1.26 -1.14
CA ASP A 29 10.44 -0.95 -0.58
C ASP A 29 9.60 -0.40 -1.74
N VAL A 30 8.91 -1.31 -2.43
CA VAL A 30 7.85 -0.97 -3.37
C VAL A 30 6.76 -0.34 -2.53
N THR A 31 6.94 0.94 -2.26
CA THR A 31 5.94 1.84 -1.70
C THR A 31 4.77 1.82 -2.68
N LYS A 32 3.84 0.88 -2.47
CA LYS A 32 2.62 0.75 -3.25
C LYS A 32 1.83 2.03 -3.05
N ARG A 33 2.02 3.01 -3.95
CA ARG A 33 1.41 4.34 -3.85
C ARG A 33 -0.10 4.21 -3.76
N ALA A 34 -0.70 4.93 -2.83
CA ALA A 34 -2.14 5.14 -2.80
C ALA A 34 -2.48 6.40 -3.60
N TYR A 35 -3.47 6.32 -4.48
CA TYR A 35 -4.10 7.48 -5.08
C TYR A 35 -5.33 7.84 -4.26
N MET A 36 -5.39 9.07 -3.74
CA MET A 36 -6.49 9.53 -2.90
C MET A 36 -7.45 10.39 -3.74
N ASP A 37 -8.74 10.07 -3.67
CA ASP A 37 -9.80 10.76 -4.39
C ASP A 37 -10.85 11.29 -3.40
N SER A 38 -11.00 12.61 -3.33
CA SER A 38 -12.00 13.32 -2.51
C SER A 38 -13.12 13.94 -3.35
N SER A 39 -13.35 13.48 -4.58
CA SER A 39 -14.36 14.04 -5.49
C SER A 39 -15.81 13.74 -5.09
N ILE A 40 -16.01 12.84 -4.13
CA ILE A 40 -17.32 12.42 -3.64
C ILE A 40 -17.41 12.77 -2.16
N GLU A 41 -18.47 13.49 -1.80
CA GLU A 41 -18.73 13.86 -0.40
C GLU A 41 -20.08 13.32 0.10
N SER A 42 -20.98 12.94 -0.82
CA SER A 42 -22.35 12.56 -0.48
C SER A 42 -22.54 11.05 -0.28
N TYR A 43 -23.48 10.70 0.58
CA TYR A 43 -23.85 9.31 0.92
C TYR A 43 -25.29 9.01 0.48
N PHE A 44 -25.53 7.78 0.03
CA PHE A 44 -26.87 7.24 -0.21
C PHE A 44 -27.54 6.83 1.11
N SER A 45 -26.76 6.30 2.05
CA SER A 45 -27.18 5.94 3.41
C SER A 45 -26.02 6.17 4.37
N GLU A 46 -26.27 6.92 5.45
CA GLU A 46 -25.29 7.23 6.49
C GLU A 46 -25.16 6.11 7.53
N ARG A 47 -25.06 4.87 7.07
CA ARG A 47 -24.70 3.75 7.95
C ARG A 47 -23.23 3.42 7.86
N THR A 48 -22.71 2.79 8.90
CA THR A 48 -21.38 2.17 8.85
C THR A 48 -21.43 0.90 7.99
N CYS A 49 -20.45 0.72 7.11
CA CYS A 49 -20.27 -0.49 6.31
C CYS A 49 -19.72 -1.64 7.18
N TRP A 50 -20.05 -2.87 6.80
CA TRP A 50 -19.38 -4.06 7.33
C TRP A 50 -17.99 -4.25 6.71
N TRP A 51 -17.24 -5.23 7.23
CA TRP A 51 -15.95 -5.60 6.67
C TRP A 51 -16.07 -6.06 5.22
N ASN A 52 -15.21 -5.54 4.34
CA ASN A 52 -15.17 -5.86 2.91
C ASN A 52 -16.49 -5.57 2.15
N GLU A 53 -17.41 -4.83 2.76
CA GLU A 53 -18.63 -4.39 2.10
C GLU A 53 -18.32 -3.30 1.06
N VAL A 54 -19.12 -3.26 -0.02
CA VAL A 54 -19.02 -2.26 -1.08
C VAL A 54 -19.42 -0.88 -0.53
N CYS A 55 -18.43 -0.02 -0.32
CA CYS A 55 -18.61 1.37 0.12
C CYS A 55 -18.92 2.33 -1.04
N LYS A 56 -18.46 2.05 -2.26
CA LYS A 56 -18.76 2.84 -3.48
C LYS A 56 -18.82 1.92 -4.70
N ARG A 57 -19.85 2.10 -5.54
CA ARG A 57 -19.96 1.37 -6.82
C ARG A 57 -19.28 2.09 -7.97
N GLU A 58 -18.95 1.36 -9.01
CA GLU A 58 -18.50 1.91 -10.29
C GLU A 58 -19.44 3.04 -10.77
N PHE A 59 -18.84 4.12 -11.26
CA PHE A 59 -19.52 5.31 -11.82
C PHE A 59 -20.53 6.04 -10.91
N GLN A 60 -20.73 5.62 -9.67
CA GLN A 60 -21.59 6.33 -8.73
C GLN A 60 -20.88 7.55 -8.14
N VAL A 61 -21.61 8.66 -8.02
CA VAL A 61 -21.17 9.93 -7.42
C VAL A 61 -21.54 10.05 -5.94
N ARG A 62 -21.94 8.94 -5.31
CA ARG A 62 -22.30 8.85 -3.89
C ARG A 62 -21.77 7.57 -3.27
N PHE A 63 -21.37 7.63 -2.02
CA PHE A 63 -21.04 6.45 -1.21
C PHE A 63 -22.30 5.68 -0.81
N ARG A 64 -22.22 4.36 -0.66
CA ARG A 64 -23.34 3.55 -0.13
C ARG A 64 -23.44 3.59 1.38
N CYS A 65 -22.28 3.62 2.04
CA CYS A 65 -22.11 3.59 3.48
C CYS A 65 -20.71 4.15 3.82
N ARG A 66 -20.48 4.48 5.09
CA ARG A 66 -19.16 4.94 5.58
C ARG A 66 -18.36 3.75 6.12
N CYS A 67 -17.12 3.59 5.67
CA CYS A 67 -16.21 2.63 6.26
C CYS A 67 -15.85 3.03 7.70
N PRO A 68 -15.68 2.08 8.63
CA PRO A 68 -15.18 2.36 9.97
C PRO A 68 -13.86 3.15 9.96
N ARG A 69 -13.60 3.96 11.00
CA ARG A 69 -12.40 4.83 11.14
C ARG A 69 -11.05 4.12 10.94
N TRP A 70 -11.00 2.82 11.22
CA TRP A 70 -9.81 1.99 11.09
C TRP A 70 -9.64 1.37 9.69
N SER A 71 -10.49 1.73 8.73
CA SER A 71 -10.53 1.16 7.38
C SER A 71 -10.70 2.22 6.30
N PHE A 72 -10.36 1.87 5.07
CA PHE A 72 -10.38 2.73 3.90
C PHE A 72 -11.33 2.18 2.84
N CYS A 73 -12.04 3.07 2.14
CA CYS A 73 -12.83 2.71 0.97
C CYS A 73 -11.90 2.53 -0.24
N ARG A 74 -11.49 1.28 -0.50
CA ARG A 74 -10.41 0.95 -1.43
C ARG A 74 -10.93 0.25 -2.68
N SER A 75 -10.41 0.64 -3.84
CA SER A 75 -10.61 -0.06 -5.12
C SER A 75 -9.26 -0.32 -5.83
N PRO A 76 -9.18 -1.31 -6.73
CA PRO A 76 -8.01 -1.51 -7.59
C PRO A 76 -7.73 -0.33 -8.54
N GLY A 77 -8.76 0.46 -8.87
CA GLY A 77 -8.69 1.63 -9.73
C GLY A 77 -10.03 2.39 -9.79
N ARG A 78 -10.05 3.53 -10.47
CA ARG A 78 -11.20 4.46 -10.54
C ARG A 78 -12.51 3.82 -11.02
N TYR A 79 -12.41 2.85 -11.91
CA TYR A 79 -13.54 2.24 -12.62
C TYR A 79 -14.03 0.93 -11.99
N TYR A 80 -13.61 0.63 -10.76
CA TYR A 80 -14.03 -0.57 -10.05
C TYR A 80 -14.86 -0.21 -8.81
N ASP A 81 -15.60 -1.21 -8.32
CA ASP A 81 -16.21 -1.14 -7.01
C ASP A 81 -15.13 -1.00 -5.92
N ALA A 82 -15.44 -0.20 -4.92
CA ALA A 82 -14.60 0.02 -3.76
C ALA A 82 -15.19 -0.68 -2.54
N HIS A 83 -14.33 -1.29 -1.74
CA HIS A 83 -14.68 -2.06 -0.56
C HIS A 83 -13.93 -1.54 0.66
N CYS A 84 -14.51 -1.69 1.86
CA CYS A 84 -13.80 -1.34 3.09
C CYS A 84 -12.65 -2.31 3.35
N SER A 85 -11.42 -1.78 3.42
CA SER A 85 -10.19 -2.54 3.64
C SER A 85 -9.26 -1.82 4.62
N ILE A 86 -8.50 -2.55 5.42
CA ILE A 86 -7.44 -1.99 6.28
C ILE A 86 -6.24 -1.46 5.49
N THR A 87 -6.12 -1.86 4.22
CA THR A 87 -4.94 -1.56 3.41
C THR A 87 -5.09 -0.25 2.64
N ARG A 88 -4.21 0.71 2.89
CA ARG A 88 -4.17 1.99 2.19
C ARG A 88 -3.27 1.93 0.96
N THR A 89 -3.56 1.05 -0.01
CA THR A 89 -2.84 1.01 -1.30
C THR A 89 -3.83 0.96 -2.46
N GLY A 90 -3.40 1.30 -3.68
CA GLY A 90 -4.31 1.39 -4.83
C GLY A 90 -5.14 2.68 -4.80
N TYR A 91 -6.40 2.62 -5.21
CA TYR A 91 -7.27 3.80 -5.31
C TYR A 91 -8.15 3.92 -4.07
N ILE A 92 -7.95 4.98 -3.30
CA ILE A 92 -8.63 5.25 -2.04
C ILE A 92 -9.64 6.38 -2.23
N TRP A 93 -10.91 6.07 -2.01
CA TRP A 93 -11.96 7.07 -1.95
C TRP A 93 -12.01 7.65 -0.55
N LEU A 94 -11.66 8.93 -0.42
CA LEU A 94 -11.70 9.64 0.84
C LEU A 94 -13.16 9.85 1.25
N GLN A 95 -13.45 9.44 2.48
CA GLN A 95 -14.73 9.62 3.11
C GLN A 95 -14.53 10.69 4.17
N ASN A 96 -15.17 11.85 4.02
CA ASN A 96 -15.11 12.88 5.05
C ASN A 96 -15.61 12.26 6.36
N GLU A 97 -15.01 12.62 7.50
CA GLU A 97 -15.59 12.33 8.82
C GLU A 97 -16.86 13.18 8.98
N PRO A 98 -17.87 12.77 9.76
CA PRO A 98 -18.87 13.74 10.18
C PRO A 98 -18.17 14.65 11.18
N ASP A 99 -18.22 15.97 10.95
CA ASP A 99 -17.83 16.95 11.96
C ASP A 99 -18.75 16.72 13.17
N LEU A 100 -18.20 16.10 14.22
CA LEU A 100 -18.82 16.12 15.53
C LEU A 100 -18.51 17.50 16.07
N ASP A 101 -19.41 18.46 15.79
CA ASP A 101 -19.44 19.72 16.53
C ASP A 101 -19.78 19.39 17.99
N ASP A 102 -18.77 19.42 18.87
CA ASP A 102 -18.91 19.45 20.34
C ASP A 102 -19.46 20.81 20.80
#